data_AF-A0A2D8D6S7-F1
#
_entry.id   AF-A0A2D8D6S7-F1
#
_cell.length_a   1.000
_cell.length_b   1.000
_cell.length_c   1.000
_cell.angle_alpha   90.00
_cell.angle_beta   90.00
_cell.angle_gamma   90.00
#
_symmetry.space_group_name_H-M   'P 1'
#
loop_
_entity.id
_entity.type
_entity.pdbx_description
1 polymer ?
#
loop_
_entity_poly.entity_id
_entity_poly.type
_entity_poly.pdbx_seq_one_letter_code
_entity_poly.pdbx_strand_id
1 'polypeptide(L)'
;MEEVFLQMWGPNRSFLVRDHEFYVQQAKQRLLDPFDEKSMLADSQRHEQAWLEERSGRFDPDRDDEGQIYEDAEQEKCLLYASLEGLRDNTRLSIIAGMFHEWEKQFRDWLGRNLGELGLGEHTHKAIWKSDFEDLMGLMTACGWPVKGQDWYDDLNLCRLVVNVYKHGNGKSRNDLSSAKASLLKWNGKFSAYWSPSLDYSTLMVSDADLDAFAASILRFWQEIPDNIYFSRVSALPRWLSKEMEKDHHSHRVLSGFRPDQLAR
;
A
#
# COMPACT_ATOMS: atom_id res chain seq x y z
N MET A 1 -31.01 -0.35 -25.88
CA MET A 1 -29.98 0.24 -24.99
C MET A 1 -29.05 -0.88 -24.59
N GLU A 2 -27.75 -0.62 -24.58
CA GLU A 2 -26.75 -1.60 -24.22
C GLU A 2 -26.80 -1.86 -22.71
N GLU A 3 -26.82 -3.12 -22.29
CA GLU A 3 -26.88 -3.46 -20.87
C GLU A 3 -25.53 -3.22 -20.20
N VAL A 4 -25.57 -2.56 -19.04
CA VAL A 4 -24.38 -2.22 -18.24
C VAL A 4 -24.02 -3.42 -17.36
N PHE A 5 -22.75 -3.83 -17.42
CA PHE A 5 -22.18 -4.88 -16.57
C PHE A 5 -21.56 -4.31 -15.28
N LEU A 6 -20.77 -3.24 -15.39
CA LEU A 6 -20.23 -2.51 -14.23
C LEU A 6 -20.42 -1.01 -14.44
N GLN A 7 -20.76 -0.31 -13.37
CA GLN A 7 -20.97 1.13 -13.34
C GLN A 7 -20.11 1.79 -12.26
N MET A 8 -19.37 2.83 -12.66
CA MET A 8 -18.77 3.78 -11.75
C MET A 8 -19.62 5.05 -11.72
N TRP A 9 -20.45 5.19 -10.69
CA TRP A 9 -21.27 6.39 -10.49
C TRP A 9 -20.39 7.60 -10.12
N GLY A 10 -20.58 8.72 -10.82
CA GLY A 10 -19.74 9.92 -10.67
C GLY A 10 -19.54 10.39 -9.23
N PRO A 11 -20.61 10.55 -8.41
CA PRO A 11 -20.47 10.89 -7.00
C PRO A 11 -19.73 9.84 -6.16
N ASN A 12 -19.85 8.55 -6.47
CA ASN A 12 -19.05 7.51 -5.81
C ASN A 12 -17.56 7.65 -6.16
N ARG A 13 -17.24 7.88 -7.44
CA ARG A 13 -15.86 8.18 -7.86
C ARG A 13 -15.31 9.39 -7.12
N SER A 14 -16.05 10.50 -7.11
CA SER A 14 -15.63 11.73 -6.42
C SER A 14 -15.42 11.51 -4.92
N PHE A 15 -16.23 10.65 -4.30
CA PHE A 15 -16.04 10.26 -2.90
C PHE A 15 -14.72 9.48 -2.72
N LEU A 16 -14.49 8.42 -3.49
CA LEU A 16 -13.29 7.59 -3.41
C LEU A 16 -12.00 8.40 -3.65
N VAL A 17 -12.02 9.27 -4.65
CA VAL A 17 -10.92 10.20 -4.95
C VAL A 17 -10.63 11.12 -3.76
N ARG A 18 -11.65 11.81 -3.25
CA ARG A 18 -11.48 12.76 -2.14
C ARG A 18 -11.06 12.09 -0.85
N ASP A 19 -11.57 10.88 -0.57
CA ASP A 19 -11.23 10.11 0.61
C ASP A 19 -9.76 9.68 0.59
N HIS A 20 -9.26 9.20 -0.55
CA HIS A 20 -7.85 8.86 -0.75
C HIS A 20 -6.94 10.09 -0.61
N GLU A 21 -7.29 11.21 -1.26
CA GLU A 21 -6.54 12.47 -1.13
C GLU A 21 -6.48 12.94 0.33
N PHE A 22 -7.62 12.88 1.04
CA PHE A 22 -7.70 13.22 2.45
C PHE A 22 -6.80 12.30 3.29
N TYR A 23 -6.88 10.98 3.09
CA TYR A 23 -6.03 10.03 3.81
C TYR A 23 -4.55 10.37 3.64
N VAL A 24 -4.08 10.51 2.40
CA VAL A 24 -2.66 10.76 2.11
C VAL A 24 -2.20 12.10 2.68
N GLN A 25 -2.97 13.17 2.47
CA GLN A 25 -2.63 14.49 2.97
C GLN A 25 -2.54 14.49 4.50
N GLN A 26 -3.56 13.95 5.17
CA GLN A 26 -3.62 13.96 6.63
C GLN A 26 -2.60 13.02 7.27
N ALA A 27 -2.31 11.88 6.64
CA ALA A 27 -1.28 10.96 7.09
C ALA A 27 0.11 11.59 7.01
N LYS A 28 0.47 12.21 5.87
CA LYS A 28 1.76 12.92 5.73
C LYS A 28 1.88 14.03 6.77
N GLN A 29 0.88 14.91 6.82
CA GLN A 29 0.89 16.09 7.69
C GLN A 29 1.00 15.73 9.18
N ARG A 30 0.33 14.67 9.63
CA ARG A 30 0.27 14.34 11.05
C ARG A 30 1.32 13.34 11.50
N LEU A 31 1.81 12.49 10.59
CA LEU A 31 2.63 11.34 10.95
C LEU A 31 4.04 11.39 10.35
N LEU A 32 4.28 12.12 9.26
CA LEU A 32 5.60 12.21 8.62
C LEU A 32 6.25 13.57 8.79
N ASP A 33 5.50 14.66 8.62
CA ASP A 33 6.05 16.02 8.76
C ASP A 33 6.75 16.26 10.11
N PRO A 34 6.31 15.70 11.26
CA PRO A 34 7.05 15.83 12.51
C PRO A 34 8.46 15.22 12.51
N PHE A 35 8.76 14.33 11.55
CA PHE A 35 10.06 13.66 11.40
C PHE A 35 10.95 14.31 10.34
N ASP A 36 10.83 15.63 10.15
CA ASP A 36 11.80 16.37 9.34
C ASP A 36 13.20 16.37 10.00
N GLU A 37 14.24 16.54 9.19
CA GLU A 37 15.64 16.45 9.65
C GLU A 37 15.96 17.43 10.78
N LYS A 38 15.39 18.64 10.73
CA LYS A 38 15.62 19.68 11.73
C LYS A 38 14.94 19.32 13.05
N SER A 39 13.70 18.83 13.00
CA SER A 39 12.97 18.40 14.19
C SER A 39 13.67 17.21 14.85
N MET A 40 14.04 16.18 14.09
CA MET A 40 14.75 15.01 14.65
C MET A 40 16.12 15.39 15.24
N LEU A 41 16.87 16.27 14.57
CA LEU A 41 18.15 16.76 15.09
C LEU A 41 17.93 17.52 16.41
N ALA A 42 16.96 18.42 16.46
CA ALA A 42 16.64 19.17 17.67
C ALA A 42 16.21 18.25 18.82
N ASP A 43 15.45 17.19 18.55
CA ASP A 43 15.05 16.18 19.53
C ASP A 43 16.26 15.41 20.06
N SER A 44 17.17 14.99 19.18
CA SER A 44 18.42 14.31 19.57
C SER A 44 19.35 15.19 20.40
N GLN A 45 19.50 16.47 20.07
CA GLN A 45 20.31 17.43 20.84
C GLN A 45 19.71 17.70 22.21
N ARG A 46 18.39 17.77 22.33
CA ARG A 46 17.74 17.87 23.65
C ARG A 46 17.97 16.62 24.49
N HIS A 47 18.02 15.44 23.87
CA HIS A 47 18.34 14.19 24.56
C HIS A 47 19.79 14.13 25.04
N GLU A 48 20.74 14.52 24.20
CA GLU A 48 22.15 14.68 24.56
C GLU A 48 22.32 15.58 25.80
N GLN A 49 21.71 16.77 25.77
CA GLN A 49 21.80 17.73 26.86
C GLN A 49 21.18 17.19 28.16
N ALA A 50 20.01 16.54 28.07
CA ALA A 50 19.36 15.93 29.23
C ALA A 50 20.21 14.79 29.81
N TRP A 51 20.85 13.99 28.95
CA TRP A 51 21.74 12.92 29.37
C TRP A 51 22.99 13.47 30.07
N LEU A 52 23.59 14.55 29.54
CA LEU A 52 24.72 15.24 30.18
C LEU A 52 24.35 15.79 31.55
N GLU A 53 23.20 16.48 31.66
CA GLU A 53 22.71 17.06 32.92
C GLU A 53 22.45 15.99 34.00
N GLU A 54 21.92 14.83 33.62
CA GLU A 54 21.72 13.72 34.55
C GLU A 54 23.05 13.18 35.10
N ARG A 55 24.08 13.10 34.23
CA ARG A 55 25.35 12.45 34.55
C ARG A 55 26.37 13.39 35.18
N SER A 56 26.32 14.69 34.87
CA SER A 56 27.20 15.71 35.45
C SER A 56 27.05 15.79 36.98
N GLY A 57 25.85 15.50 37.52
CA GLY A 57 25.61 15.44 38.96
C GLY A 57 26.31 14.28 39.69
N ARG A 58 26.91 13.32 38.95
CA ARG A 58 27.61 12.15 39.48
C ARG A 58 29.09 12.11 39.12
N PHE A 59 29.59 13.20 38.51
CA PHE A 59 30.98 13.31 38.09
C PHE A 59 31.94 13.32 39.28
N ASP A 60 32.92 12.44 39.24
CA ASP A 60 34.01 12.37 40.21
C ASP A 60 35.34 12.62 39.49
N PRO A 61 36.00 13.77 39.67
CA PRO A 61 37.21 14.13 38.92
C PRO A 61 38.41 13.21 39.21
N ASP A 62 38.39 12.45 40.32
CA ASP A 62 39.45 11.49 40.66
C ASP A 62 39.24 10.12 39.96
N ARG A 63 38.04 9.87 39.42
CA ARG A 63 37.64 8.58 38.83
C ARG A 63 37.22 8.68 37.36
N ASP A 64 36.57 9.77 36.98
CA ASP A 64 35.85 9.91 35.72
C ASP A 64 36.64 10.80 34.74
N ASP A 65 36.58 10.46 33.45
CA ASP A 65 37.12 11.27 32.36
C ASP A 65 36.01 12.14 31.78
N GLU A 66 36.19 13.47 31.85
CA GLU A 66 35.26 14.44 31.28
C GLU A 66 35.07 14.22 29.76
N GLY A 67 36.15 13.88 29.04
CA GLY A 67 36.09 13.59 27.61
C GLY A 67 35.18 12.40 27.30
N GLN A 68 35.28 11.33 28.07
CA GLN A 68 34.43 10.15 27.94
C GLN A 68 32.95 10.47 28.13
N ILE A 69 32.61 11.39 29.03
CA ILE A 69 31.22 11.79 29.28
C ILE A 69 30.62 12.52 28.06
N TYR A 70 31.37 13.42 27.44
CA TYR A 70 30.92 14.09 26.22
C TYR A 70 30.84 13.12 25.02
N GLU A 71 31.79 12.19 24.89
CA GLU A 71 31.75 11.16 23.84
C GLU A 71 30.54 10.24 24.00
N ASP A 72 30.25 9.78 25.22
CA ASP A 72 29.07 8.97 25.50
C ASP A 72 27.77 9.73 25.19
N ALA A 73 27.69 11.03 25.54
CA ALA A 73 26.51 11.84 25.25
C ALA A 73 26.28 12.03 23.73
N GLU A 74 27.36 12.28 22.97
CA GLU A 74 27.33 12.34 21.51
C GLU A 74 26.84 11.00 20.92
N GLN A 75 27.25 9.87 21.51
CA GLN A 75 26.78 8.55 21.10
C GLN A 75 25.28 8.38 21.34
N GLU A 76 24.76 8.80 22.49
CA GLU A 76 23.32 8.75 22.81
C GLU A 76 22.50 9.64 21.87
N LYS A 77 23.01 10.82 21.51
CA LYS A 77 22.43 11.65 20.45
C LYS A 77 22.29 10.88 19.14
N CYS A 78 23.38 10.26 18.69
CA CYS A 78 23.41 9.48 17.45
C CYS A 78 22.41 8.31 17.50
N LEU A 79 22.31 7.62 18.63
CA LEU A 79 21.38 6.50 18.83
C LEU A 79 19.91 6.95 18.77
N LEU A 80 19.57 8.07 19.43
CA LEU A 80 18.21 8.60 19.34
C LEU A 80 17.88 9.06 17.92
N TYR A 81 18.78 9.78 17.27
CA TYR A 81 18.57 10.23 15.89
C TYR A 81 18.32 9.05 14.93
N ALA A 82 19.12 7.99 15.02
CA ALA A 82 18.93 6.77 14.22
C ALA A 82 17.58 6.09 14.53
N SER A 83 17.14 6.11 15.79
CA SER A 83 15.84 5.57 16.20
C SER A 83 14.67 6.38 15.61
N LEU A 84 14.80 7.72 15.57
CA LEU A 84 13.81 8.60 14.94
C LEU A 84 13.74 8.39 13.42
N GLU A 85 14.89 8.21 12.75
CA GLU A 85 14.91 7.84 11.33
C GLU A 85 14.19 6.51 11.08
N GLY A 86 14.45 5.49 11.91
CA GLY A 86 13.78 4.19 11.82
C GLY A 86 12.26 4.29 12.03
N LEU A 87 11.83 5.12 12.97
CA LEU A 87 10.41 5.37 13.23
C LEU A 87 9.73 6.08 12.05
N ARG A 88 10.38 7.09 11.46
CA ARG A 88 9.91 7.78 10.25
C ARG A 88 9.72 6.79 9.10
N ASP A 89 10.72 5.96 8.85
CA ASP A 89 10.70 5.01 7.72
C ASP A 89 9.61 3.94 7.90
N ASN A 90 9.44 3.41 9.11
CA ASN A 90 8.35 2.48 9.42
C ASN A 90 6.96 3.15 9.34
N THR A 91 6.85 4.41 9.76
CA THR A 91 5.62 5.20 9.64
C THR A 91 5.23 5.39 8.17
N ARG A 92 6.21 5.68 7.30
CA ARG A 92 5.99 5.78 5.85
C ARG A 92 5.45 4.48 5.26
N LEU A 93 6.06 3.35 5.61
CA LEU A 93 5.60 2.02 5.16
C LEU A 93 4.17 1.71 5.67
N SER A 94 3.86 2.12 6.89
CA SER A 94 2.53 1.93 7.49
C SER A 94 1.46 2.74 6.75
N ILE A 95 1.77 3.97 6.33
CA ILE A 95 0.87 4.81 5.52
C ILE A 95 0.63 4.18 4.14
N ILE A 96 1.69 3.69 3.49
CA ILE A 96 1.59 3.03 2.19
C ILE A 96 0.74 1.76 2.28
N ALA A 97 0.95 0.94 3.31
CA ALA A 97 0.13 -0.24 3.57
C ALA A 97 -1.34 0.14 3.82
N GLY A 98 -1.58 1.19 4.60
CA GLY A 98 -2.93 1.68 4.89
C GLY A 98 -3.69 2.10 3.63
N MET A 99 -3.13 2.98 2.80
CA MET A 99 -3.80 3.44 1.58
C MET A 99 -4.02 2.30 0.57
N PHE A 100 -3.06 1.38 0.42
CA PHE A 100 -3.21 0.27 -0.53
C PHE A 100 -4.29 -0.71 -0.08
N HIS A 101 -4.31 -1.09 1.21
CA HIS A 101 -5.34 -1.99 1.73
C HIS A 101 -6.73 -1.37 1.70
N GLU A 102 -6.84 -0.06 1.93
CA GLU A 102 -8.11 0.66 1.82
C GLU A 102 -8.60 0.68 0.37
N TRP A 103 -7.73 1.04 -0.58
CA TRP A 103 -8.03 0.97 -2.01
C TRP A 103 -8.50 -0.44 -2.44
N GLU A 104 -7.78 -1.48 -2.02
CA GLU A 104 -8.10 -2.87 -2.38
C GLU A 104 -9.50 -3.28 -1.88
N LYS A 105 -9.86 -2.90 -0.64
CA LYS A 105 -11.20 -3.14 -0.09
C LYS A 105 -12.26 -2.37 -0.87
N GLN A 106 -12.03 -1.09 -1.13
CA GLN A 106 -12.96 -0.24 -1.88
C GLN A 106 -13.20 -0.79 -3.30
N PHE A 107 -12.15 -1.31 -3.95
CA PHE A 107 -12.27 -1.93 -5.26
C PHE A 107 -13.07 -3.24 -5.24
N ARG A 108 -12.83 -4.11 -4.25
CA ARG A 108 -13.60 -5.34 -4.06
C ARG A 108 -15.07 -5.04 -3.72
N ASP A 109 -15.32 -4.03 -2.88
CA ASP A 109 -16.65 -3.55 -2.55
C ASP A 109 -17.38 -3.01 -3.78
N TRP A 110 -16.71 -2.21 -4.60
CA TRP A 110 -17.28 -1.68 -5.83
C TRP A 110 -17.67 -2.80 -6.79
N LEU A 111 -16.80 -3.79 -7.01
CA LEU A 111 -17.11 -4.98 -7.80
C LEU A 111 -18.30 -5.77 -7.21
N GLY A 112 -18.26 -6.03 -5.90
CA GLY A 112 -19.29 -6.79 -5.20
C GLY A 112 -20.67 -6.13 -5.29
N ARG A 113 -20.75 -4.81 -5.13
CA ARG A 113 -22.01 -4.05 -5.26
C ARG A 113 -22.56 -4.10 -6.68
N ASN A 114 -21.73 -3.85 -7.68
CA ASN A 114 -22.15 -3.87 -9.08
C ASN A 114 -22.66 -5.26 -9.50
N LEU A 115 -21.95 -6.33 -9.14
CA LEU A 115 -22.41 -7.68 -9.44
C LEU A 115 -23.66 -8.05 -8.62
N GLY A 116 -23.77 -7.54 -7.39
CA GLY A 116 -24.97 -7.64 -6.56
C GLY A 116 -26.21 -7.02 -7.19
N GLU A 117 -26.08 -5.86 -7.84
CA GLU A 117 -27.15 -5.20 -8.59
C GLU A 117 -27.64 -6.01 -9.80
N LEU A 118 -26.76 -6.86 -10.36
CA LEU A 118 -27.14 -7.84 -11.38
C LEU A 118 -27.85 -9.07 -10.78
N GLY A 119 -27.93 -9.20 -9.46
CA GLY A 119 -28.52 -10.36 -8.79
C GLY A 119 -27.54 -11.51 -8.55
N LEU A 120 -26.22 -11.24 -8.62
CA LEU A 120 -25.19 -12.19 -8.21
C LEU A 120 -24.99 -12.10 -6.70
N GLY A 121 -25.02 -13.25 -6.04
CA GLY A 121 -25.16 -13.36 -4.60
C GLY A 121 -23.85 -13.65 -3.87
N GLU A 122 -23.97 -14.50 -2.85
CA GLU A 122 -22.93 -14.76 -1.88
C GLU A 122 -21.69 -15.45 -2.50
N HIS A 123 -21.86 -16.32 -3.48
CA HIS A 123 -20.73 -17.04 -4.08
C HIS A 123 -19.82 -16.10 -4.87
N THR A 124 -20.40 -15.23 -5.69
CA THR A 124 -19.71 -14.22 -6.50
C THR A 124 -19.01 -13.21 -5.60
N HIS A 125 -19.68 -12.72 -4.56
CA HIS A 125 -19.07 -11.81 -3.59
C HIS A 125 -17.87 -12.48 -2.91
N LYS A 126 -18.01 -13.72 -2.41
CA LYS A 126 -16.89 -14.48 -1.82
C LYS A 126 -15.74 -14.71 -2.79
N ALA A 127 -16.03 -14.93 -4.07
CA ALA A 127 -15.02 -15.11 -5.10
C ALA A 127 -14.17 -13.84 -5.23
N ILE A 128 -14.82 -12.68 -5.43
CA ILE A 128 -14.14 -11.38 -5.52
C ILE A 128 -13.26 -11.12 -4.32
N TRP A 129 -13.72 -11.41 -3.10
CA TRP A 129 -12.96 -11.18 -1.88
C TRP A 129 -11.76 -12.12 -1.68
N LYS A 130 -11.76 -13.28 -2.34
CA LYS A 130 -10.67 -14.25 -2.29
C LYS A 130 -9.64 -14.09 -3.41
N SER A 131 -10.02 -13.45 -4.51
CA SER A 131 -9.14 -13.23 -5.66
C SER A 131 -7.88 -12.47 -5.28
N ASP A 132 -6.76 -12.77 -5.92
CA ASP A 132 -5.57 -11.95 -5.75
C ASP A 132 -5.61 -10.70 -6.65
N PHE A 133 -4.58 -9.86 -6.55
CA PHE A 133 -4.48 -8.64 -7.35
C PHE A 133 -4.44 -8.93 -8.86
N GLU A 134 -3.73 -9.97 -9.29
CA GLU A 134 -3.62 -10.31 -10.71
C GLU A 134 -4.95 -10.80 -11.28
N ASP A 135 -5.71 -11.57 -10.50
CA ASP A 135 -7.06 -12.00 -10.83
C ASP A 135 -8.01 -10.81 -11.03
N LEU A 136 -7.96 -9.82 -10.13
CA LEU A 136 -8.80 -8.63 -10.21
C LEU A 136 -8.41 -7.73 -11.41
N MET A 137 -7.11 -7.53 -11.65
CA MET A 137 -6.64 -6.79 -12.83
C MET A 137 -6.96 -7.53 -14.14
N GLY A 138 -6.89 -8.86 -14.11
CA GLY A 138 -7.32 -9.73 -15.20
C GLY A 138 -8.82 -9.60 -15.50
N LEU A 139 -9.65 -9.49 -14.47
CA LEU A 139 -11.08 -9.20 -14.62
C LEU A 139 -11.31 -7.84 -15.31
N MET A 140 -10.60 -6.78 -14.91
CA MET A 140 -10.73 -5.47 -15.57
C MET A 140 -10.32 -5.52 -17.04
N THR A 141 -9.25 -6.28 -17.34
CA THR A 141 -8.82 -6.53 -18.72
C THR A 141 -9.90 -7.29 -19.50
N ALA A 142 -10.49 -8.33 -18.90
CA ALA A 142 -11.60 -9.07 -19.50
C ALA A 142 -12.82 -8.16 -19.75
N CYS A 143 -13.04 -7.14 -18.91
CA CYS A 143 -14.05 -6.11 -19.07
C CYS A 143 -13.75 -5.06 -20.16
N GLY A 144 -12.66 -5.23 -20.92
CA GLY A 144 -12.28 -4.31 -21.98
C GLY A 144 -11.51 -3.08 -21.49
N TRP A 145 -11.01 -3.08 -20.25
CA TRP A 145 -10.11 -2.05 -19.74
C TRP A 145 -8.72 -2.64 -19.48
N PRO A 146 -7.76 -2.47 -20.43
CA PRO A 146 -6.42 -3.06 -20.32
C PRO A 146 -5.57 -2.30 -19.30
N VAL A 147 -5.82 -2.57 -18.02
CA VAL A 147 -5.17 -1.89 -16.88
C VAL A 147 -3.65 -2.00 -16.89
N LYS A 148 -3.10 -3.14 -17.33
CA LYS A 148 -1.64 -3.35 -17.38
C LYS A 148 -0.90 -2.48 -18.40
N GLY A 149 -1.63 -1.90 -19.34
CA GLY A 149 -1.07 -0.98 -20.33
C GLY A 149 -1.13 0.49 -19.91
N GLN A 150 -1.68 0.79 -18.74
CA GLN A 150 -1.74 2.14 -18.22
C GLN A 150 -0.40 2.53 -17.58
N ASP A 151 0.01 3.77 -17.78
CA ASP A 151 1.27 4.33 -17.28
C ASP A 151 1.34 4.44 -15.74
N TRP A 152 0.21 4.35 -15.04
CA TRP A 152 0.15 4.28 -13.58
C TRP A 152 0.20 2.86 -13.01
N TYR A 153 0.06 1.82 -13.85
CA TYR A 153 -0.08 0.44 -13.38
C TYR A 153 1.17 -0.06 -12.65
N ASP A 154 2.34 0.27 -13.17
CA ASP A 154 3.61 -0.19 -12.60
C ASP A 154 3.81 0.32 -11.18
N ASP A 155 3.48 1.59 -10.91
CA ASP A 155 3.56 2.15 -9.56
C ASP A 155 2.52 1.52 -8.61
N LEU A 156 1.30 1.23 -9.09
CA LEU A 156 0.30 0.53 -8.28
C LEU A 156 0.74 -0.91 -7.95
N ASN A 157 1.34 -1.61 -8.91
CA ASN A 157 1.87 -2.95 -8.71
C ASN A 157 3.11 -2.94 -7.79
N LEU A 158 3.97 -1.93 -7.91
CA LEU A 158 5.09 -1.72 -6.99
C LEU A 158 4.60 -1.46 -5.56
N CYS A 159 3.55 -0.66 -5.39
CA CYS A 159 2.91 -0.42 -4.10
C CYS A 159 2.48 -1.75 -3.46
N ARG A 160 1.76 -2.61 -4.19
CA ARG A 160 1.39 -3.97 -3.75
C ARG A 160 2.60 -4.78 -3.30
N LEU A 161 3.68 -4.77 -4.08
CA LEU A 161 4.89 -5.53 -3.77
C LEU A 161 5.54 -5.02 -2.48
N VAL A 162 5.67 -3.70 -2.32
CA VAL A 162 6.20 -3.07 -1.10
C VAL A 162 5.37 -3.47 0.12
N VAL A 163 4.04 -3.37 0.03
CA VAL A 163 3.13 -3.74 1.13
C VAL A 163 3.27 -5.22 1.50
N ASN A 164 3.38 -6.09 0.50
CA ASN A 164 3.57 -7.51 0.75
C ASN A 164 4.92 -7.83 1.40
N VAL A 165 6.01 -7.17 0.98
CA VAL A 165 7.32 -7.33 1.61
C VAL A 165 7.32 -6.77 3.03
N TYR A 166 6.66 -5.63 3.27
CA TYR A 166 6.52 -5.07 4.61
C TYR A 166 5.79 -6.04 5.55
N LYS A 167 4.73 -6.70 5.07
CA LYS A 167 3.94 -7.63 5.87
C LYS A 167 4.60 -8.99 6.08
N HIS A 168 5.25 -9.54 5.06
CA HIS A 168 5.67 -10.94 5.05
C HIS A 168 7.20 -11.13 5.03
N GLY A 169 7.97 -10.07 4.78
CA GLY A 169 9.40 -10.17 4.61
C GLY A 169 9.77 -10.88 3.29
N ASN A 170 10.52 -11.98 3.40
CA ASN A 170 11.10 -12.72 2.31
C ASN A 170 10.00 -13.52 1.64
N GLY A 171 10.15 -13.68 0.34
CA GLY A 171 9.28 -14.53 -0.45
C GLY A 171 9.12 -14.00 -1.85
N LYS A 172 8.06 -14.46 -2.51
CA LYS A 172 7.79 -14.13 -3.91
C LYS A 172 7.78 -12.62 -4.16
N SER A 173 7.08 -11.84 -3.33
CA SER A 173 6.98 -10.39 -3.50
C SER A 173 8.32 -9.67 -3.39
N ARG A 174 9.26 -10.17 -2.58
CA ARG A 174 10.62 -9.62 -2.51
C ARG A 174 11.41 -9.90 -3.78
N ASN A 175 11.31 -11.12 -4.30
CA ASN A 175 11.97 -11.50 -5.56
C ASN A 175 11.41 -10.71 -6.75
N ASP A 176 10.09 -10.56 -6.79
CA ASP A 176 9.40 -9.74 -7.78
C ASP A 176 9.82 -8.27 -7.66
N LEU A 177 9.90 -7.71 -6.44
CA LEU A 177 10.33 -6.34 -6.19
C LEU A 177 11.79 -6.11 -6.58
N SER A 178 12.67 -7.06 -6.28
CA SER A 178 14.08 -7.02 -6.68
C SER A 178 14.22 -6.98 -8.20
N SER A 179 13.39 -7.75 -8.91
CA SER A 179 13.38 -7.77 -10.37
C SER A 179 12.81 -6.50 -10.98
N ALA A 180 11.78 -5.91 -10.35
CA ALA A 180 11.08 -4.73 -10.86
C ALA A 180 11.80 -3.41 -10.54
N LYS A 181 12.23 -3.22 -9.29
CA LYS A 181 12.86 -1.98 -8.81
C LYS A 181 13.79 -2.27 -7.63
N ALA A 182 14.95 -2.86 -7.93
CA ALA A 182 15.99 -3.20 -6.95
C ALA A 182 16.42 -2.00 -6.06
N SER A 183 16.27 -0.76 -6.53
CA SER A 183 16.60 0.43 -5.73
C SER A 183 15.80 0.56 -4.44
N LEU A 184 14.61 -0.06 -4.36
CA LEU A 184 13.77 -0.11 -3.16
C LEU A 184 14.24 -1.16 -2.14
N LEU A 185 15.19 -2.03 -2.50
CA LEU A 185 15.77 -3.06 -1.65
C LEU A 185 17.24 -2.72 -1.37
N LYS A 186 17.48 -1.96 -0.31
CA LYS A 186 18.83 -1.65 0.17
C LYS A 186 18.91 -1.88 1.67
N TRP A 187 19.97 -2.57 2.11
CA TRP A 187 20.29 -2.63 3.52
C TRP A 187 20.74 -1.25 3.99
N ASN A 188 20.02 -0.65 4.94
CA ASN A 188 20.34 0.68 5.44
C ASN A 188 21.32 0.65 6.64
N GLY A 189 21.64 -0.52 7.21
CA GLY A 189 22.60 -0.69 8.30
C GLY A 189 22.29 0.06 9.60
N LYS A 190 21.07 0.61 9.74
CA LYS A 190 20.71 1.60 10.77
C LYS A 190 19.83 1.04 11.91
N PHE A 191 19.54 -0.26 11.95
CA PHE A 191 18.75 -0.84 13.04
C PHE A 191 19.60 -1.23 14.24
N SER A 192 19.13 -0.86 15.44
CA SER A 192 19.80 -1.09 16.73
C SER A 192 19.93 -2.58 17.05
N ALA A 193 20.92 -2.92 17.88
CA ALA A 193 21.29 -4.27 18.32
C ALA A 193 20.15 -5.09 18.98
N TYR A 194 18.97 -4.52 19.16
CA TYR A 194 17.80 -5.16 19.78
C TYR A 194 16.81 -5.77 18.79
N TRP A 195 16.96 -5.53 17.48
CA TRP A 195 16.06 -6.06 16.45
C TRP A 195 16.84 -6.96 15.49
N SER A 196 16.50 -8.25 15.50
CA SER A 196 17.22 -9.29 14.75
C SER A 196 17.34 -8.92 13.26
N PRO A 197 18.56 -8.83 12.69
CA PRO A 197 18.80 -8.53 11.27
C PRO A 197 18.18 -9.53 10.28
N SER A 198 17.65 -10.64 10.78
CA SER A 198 17.13 -11.77 10.01
C SER A 198 15.63 -11.66 9.64
N LEU A 199 14.96 -10.53 9.91
CA LEU A 199 13.54 -10.29 9.59
C LEU A 199 13.31 -9.06 8.68
N ASP A 200 14.02 -9.01 7.55
CA ASP A 200 13.45 -8.95 6.18
C ASP A 200 12.70 -7.74 5.60
N TYR A 201 12.01 -6.91 6.38
CA TYR A 201 11.46 -5.64 5.86
C TYR A 201 12.45 -4.47 6.02
N SER A 202 13.50 -4.66 6.82
CA SER A 202 14.55 -3.65 7.10
C SER A 202 15.39 -3.25 5.88
N THR A 203 15.22 -3.95 4.75
CA THR A 203 15.83 -3.58 3.47
C THR A 203 14.93 -2.70 2.61
N LEU A 204 13.68 -2.45 2.99
CA LEU A 204 12.80 -1.56 2.23
C LEU A 204 13.23 -0.11 2.45
N MET A 205 13.70 0.53 1.38
CA MET A 205 13.98 1.96 1.36
C MET A 205 12.97 2.63 0.44
N VAL A 206 11.94 3.19 1.05
CA VAL A 206 10.89 3.95 0.37
C VAL A 206 11.07 5.43 0.71
N SER A 207 11.10 6.27 -0.32
CA SER A 207 11.16 7.72 -0.20
C SER A 207 9.76 8.35 -0.18
N ASP A 208 9.68 9.63 0.18
CA ASP A 208 8.42 10.38 0.07
C ASP A 208 7.95 10.47 -1.40
N ALA A 209 8.89 10.47 -2.36
CA ALA A 209 8.56 10.44 -3.79
C ALA A 209 7.92 9.11 -4.21
N ASP A 210 8.36 7.98 -3.64
CA ASP A 210 7.72 6.68 -3.91
C ASP A 210 6.32 6.63 -3.30
N LEU A 211 6.14 7.17 -2.07
CA LEU A 211 4.81 7.31 -1.46
C LEU A 211 3.89 8.14 -2.36
N ASP A 212 4.36 9.28 -2.86
CA ASP A 212 3.58 10.17 -3.73
C ASP A 212 3.24 9.49 -5.07
N ALA A 213 4.16 8.72 -5.66
CA ALA A 213 3.90 7.94 -6.87
C ALA A 213 2.82 6.87 -6.65
N PHE A 214 2.89 6.14 -5.53
CA PHE A 214 1.89 5.13 -5.17
C PHE A 214 0.52 5.76 -4.85
N ALA A 215 0.51 6.92 -4.20
CA ALA A 215 -0.72 7.66 -3.96
C ALA A 215 -1.35 8.14 -5.28
N ALA A 216 -0.52 8.66 -6.20
CA ALA A 216 -0.97 9.12 -7.51
C ALA A 216 -1.51 7.97 -8.38
N SER A 217 -0.91 6.78 -8.33
CA SER A 217 -1.39 5.64 -9.11
C SER A 217 -2.77 5.13 -8.66
N ILE A 218 -3.02 5.10 -7.34
CA ILE A 218 -4.35 4.81 -6.78
C ILE A 218 -5.38 5.87 -7.22
N LEU A 219 -5.00 7.15 -7.19
CA LEU A 219 -5.87 8.23 -7.65
C LEU A 219 -6.25 8.06 -9.13
N ARG A 220 -5.25 7.79 -9.98
CA ARG A 220 -5.44 7.59 -11.42
C ARG A 220 -6.29 6.36 -11.74
N PHE A 221 -6.12 5.27 -10.99
CA PHE A 221 -7.01 4.11 -11.10
C PHE A 221 -8.49 4.52 -10.98
N TRP A 222 -8.85 5.30 -9.95
CA TRP A 222 -10.23 5.73 -9.74
C TRP A 222 -10.71 6.76 -10.77
N GLN A 223 -9.83 7.65 -11.22
CA GLN A 223 -10.17 8.66 -12.22
C GLN A 223 -10.39 8.05 -13.61
N GLU A 224 -9.65 7.00 -13.96
CA GLU A 224 -9.63 6.43 -15.31
C GLU A 224 -10.50 5.18 -15.46
N ILE A 225 -11.01 4.62 -14.36
CA ILE A 225 -11.99 3.52 -14.46
C ILE A 225 -13.20 3.99 -15.27
N PRO A 226 -13.65 3.23 -16.29
CA PRO A 226 -14.77 3.65 -17.13
C PRO A 226 -16.08 3.87 -16.35
N ASP A 227 -16.85 4.90 -16.72
CA ASP A 227 -18.17 5.18 -16.12
C ASP A 227 -19.13 3.99 -16.29
N ASN A 228 -19.15 3.40 -17.48
CA ASN A 228 -19.97 2.26 -17.80
C ASN A 228 -19.14 1.25 -18.58
N ILE A 229 -19.15 0.01 -18.09
CA ILE A 229 -18.64 -1.17 -18.78
C ILE A 229 -19.85 -1.97 -19.21
N TYR A 230 -19.99 -2.20 -20.51
CA TYR A 230 -21.13 -2.91 -21.09
C TYR A 230 -20.84 -4.40 -21.27
N PHE A 231 -21.86 -5.24 -21.18
CA PHE A 231 -21.72 -6.70 -21.41
C PHE A 231 -21.08 -7.04 -22.77
N SER A 232 -21.31 -6.22 -23.79
CA SER A 232 -20.72 -6.40 -25.13
C SER A 232 -19.19 -6.30 -25.16
N ARG A 233 -18.61 -5.50 -24.24
CA ARG A 233 -17.17 -5.26 -24.11
C ARG A 233 -16.48 -6.31 -23.26
N VAL A 234 -17.25 -7.04 -22.46
CA VAL A 234 -16.71 -8.14 -21.69
C VAL A 234 -16.27 -9.23 -22.68
N SER A 235 -15.05 -9.68 -22.57
CA SER A 235 -14.53 -10.83 -23.32
C SER A 235 -14.78 -12.10 -22.50
N ALA A 236 -13.87 -13.08 -22.55
CA ALA A 236 -13.99 -14.26 -21.69
C ALA A 236 -13.77 -13.87 -20.22
N LEU A 237 -14.81 -14.00 -19.40
CA LEU A 237 -14.69 -13.81 -17.95
C LEU A 237 -13.67 -14.80 -17.37
N PRO A 238 -12.90 -14.40 -16.35
CA PRO A 238 -12.01 -15.31 -15.66
C PRO A 238 -12.77 -16.51 -15.09
N ARG A 239 -12.21 -17.72 -15.28
CA ARG A 239 -12.83 -18.98 -14.83
C ARG A 239 -13.13 -19.01 -13.34
N TRP A 240 -12.31 -18.36 -12.52
CA TRP A 240 -12.52 -18.29 -11.07
C TRP A 240 -13.82 -17.56 -10.71
N LEU A 241 -14.27 -16.63 -11.57
CA LEU A 241 -15.47 -15.83 -11.36
C LEU A 241 -16.68 -16.48 -12.04
N SER A 242 -16.56 -16.90 -13.30
CA SER A 242 -17.68 -17.48 -14.07
C SER A 242 -18.29 -18.69 -13.35
N LYS A 243 -17.44 -19.57 -12.82
CA LYS A 243 -17.86 -20.76 -12.05
C LYS A 243 -18.66 -20.40 -10.79
N GLU A 244 -18.33 -19.30 -10.11
CA GLU A 244 -19.02 -18.90 -8.89
C GLU A 244 -20.32 -18.15 -9.21
N MET A 245 -20.35 -17.38 -10.30
CA MET A 245 -21.57 -16.75 -10.82
C MET A 245 -22.64 -17.79 -11.21
N GLU A 246 -22.23 -18.95 -11.75
CA GLU A 246 -23.14 -20.07 -12.04
C GLU A 246 -23.78 -20.67 -10.78
N LYS A 247 -23.15 -20.54 -9.61
CA LYS A 247 -23.73 -21.05 -8.35
C LYS A 247 -24.76 -20.11 -7.75
N ASP A 248 -24.60 -18.80 -7.99
CA ASP A 248 -25.59 -17.79 -7.58
C ASP A 248 -26.83 -17.76 -8.49
N HIS A 249 -26.89 -18.61 -9.53
CA HIS A 249 -27.95 -18.56 -10.52
C HIS A 249 -29.33 -18.94 -9.98
N HIS A 250 -30.12 -17.92 -9.67
CA HIS A 250 -31.58 -17.98 -9.56
C HIS A 250 -32.33 -17.10 -10.58
N SER A 251 -31.62 -16.25 -11.36
CA SER A 251 -32.22 -15.33 -12.34
C SER A 251 -31.59 -15.49 -13.73
N HIS A 252 -32.35 -16.00 -14.71
CA HIS A 252 -31.92 -16.21 -16.11
C HIS A 252 -31.37 -14.97 -16.84
N ARG A 253 -31.51 -13.78 -16.26
CA ARG A 253 -31.22 -12.49 -16.90
C ARG A 253 -29.74 -12.12 -16.96
N VAL A 254 -28.91 -12.59 -16.02
CA VAL A 254 -27.48 -12.21 -15.96
C VAL A 254 -26.67 -12.92 -17.02
N LEU A 255 -26.81 -14.25 -17.13
CA LEU A 255 -26.12 -15.01 -18.18
C LEU A 255 -26.67 -14.69 -19.56
N SER A 256 -27.93 -14.25 -19.70
CA SER A 256 -28.44 -13.80 -21.00
C SER A 256 -27.79 -12.51 -21.51
N GLY A 257 -27.22 -11.70 -20.61
CA GLY A 257 -26.39 -10.54 -20.98
C GLY A 257 -25.05 -10.95 -21.59
N PHE A 258 -24.56 -12.17 -21.29
CA PHE A 258 -23.32 -12.71 -21.83
C PHE A 258 -23.56 -13.55 -23.09
N ARG A 259 -22.65 -13.40 -24.05
CA ARG A 259 -22.50 -14.32 -25.17
C ARG A 259 -21.89 -15.64 -24.69
N PRO A 260 -22.23 -16.80 -25.32
CA PRO A 260 -21.72 -18.10 -24.90
C PRO A 260 -20.19 -18.23 -24.86
N ASP A 261 -19.47 -17.46 -25.68
CA ASP A 261 -18.00 -17.39 -25.72
C ASP A 261 -17.38 -16.53 -24.60
N GLN A 262 -18.18 -15.68 -23.95
CA GLN A 262 -17.75 -14.85 -22.81
C GLN A 262 -17.79 -15.62 -21.48
N LEU A 263 -18.59 -16.68 -21.41
CA LEU A 263 -18.66 -17.58 -20.26
C LEU A 263 -17.59 -18.65 -20.44
N ALA A 264 -16.40 -18.41 -19.89
CA ALA A 264 -15.30 -19.36 -19.96
C ALA A 264 -15.71 -20.71 -19.36
N ARG A 265 -15.85 -21.74 -20.21
CA ARG A 265 -16.02 -23.14 -19.82
C ARG A 265 -14.72 -23.74 -19.26
#